data_AF-A0A2S6CGU0-F1
#
_entry.id   AF-A0A2S6CGU0-F1
#
_cell.length_a   1.000
_cell.length_b   1.000
_cell.length_c   1.000
_cell.angle_alpha   90.00
_cell.angle_beta   90.00
_cell.angle_gamma   90.00
#
_symmetry.space_group_name_H-M   'P 1'
#
loop_
_entity.id
_entity.type
_entity.pdbx_description
1 polymer ?
#
loop_
_entity_poly.entity_id
_entity_poly.type
_entity_poly.pdbx_seq_one_letter_code
_entity_poly.pdbx_strand_id
1 'polypeptide(L)'
;MADEQQLIAPFPLPPPFYEHFTKDNLERLRELRKELNNGEDDATNKDIDVLSLPSELRYLIPPPPPATSKFTVFGNEIDLEAPEPSLEGAGIDQLYPDDPSVKTNPQPHLIALARSLLTTFLGLLGILGQDPTLYEERITDLQAIVFNMHSLINQYRPHQARESLIMLMEDRVERMRAEIRGIEEGKERVAKLLEGMRQGEHAFASEDDIKLVNGHSKKKDPDAKKRKARQRTTWDMLEAEVG
;
A
#
# COMPACT_ATOMS: atom_id res chain seq x y z
N MET A 1 28.35 24.47 -39.02
CA MET A 1 28.74 23.65 -37.86
C MET A 1 27.55 22.76 -37.62
N ALA A 2 27.73 21.45 -37.77
CA ALA A 2 26.64 20.50 -37.76
C ALA A 2 26.11 20.37 -36.33
N ASP A 3 24.83 20.72 -36.13
CA ASP A 3 24.08 20.33 -34.94
C ASP A 3 24.08 18.79 -34.90
N GLU A 4 24.79 18.23 -33.93
CA GLU A 4 24.67 16.81 -33.61
C GLU A 4 23.20 16.56 -33.23
N GLN A 5 22.50 15.85 -34.12
CA GLN A 5 21.22 15.22 -33.82
C GLN A 5 21.46 14.22 -32.71
N GLN A 6 21.34 14.69 -31.46
CA GLN A 6 21.31 13.83 -30.29
C GLN A 6 20.17 12.84 -30.49
N LEU A 7 20.54 11.57 -30.59
CA LEU A 7 19.63 10.43 -30.62
C LEU A 7 18.62 10.63 -29.49
N ILE A 8 17.39 11.01 -29.84
CA ILE A 8 16.31 11.25 -28.87
C ILE A 8 15.98 9.89 -28.27
N ALA A 9 16.60 9.57 -27.14
CA ALA A 9 16.22 8.43 -26.34
C ALA A 9 14.74 8.58 -25.97
N PRO A 10 13.95 7.50 -25.96
CA PRO A 10 12.52 7.55 -25.63
C PRO A 10 12.25 8.00 -24.18
N PHE A 11 13.30 8.04 -23.35
CA PHE A 11 13.25 8.49 -21.97
C PHE A 11 14.23 9.63 -21.76
N PRO A 12 13.88 10.63 -20.92
CA PRO A 12 14.80 11.71 -20.58
C PRO A 12 16.06 11.13 -19.92
N LEU A 13 17.20 11.77 -20.18
CA LEU A 13 18.42 11.47 -19.44
C LEU A 13 18.20 11.75 -17.94
N PRO A 14 18.87 10.98 -17.06
CA PRO A 14 18.78 11.24 -15.62
C PRO A 14 19.24 12.67 -15.29
N PRO A 15 18.74 13.26 -14.19
CA PRO A 15 19.13 14.62 -13.79
C PRO A 15 20.65 14.73 -13.59
N PRO A 16 21.30 15.82 -14.03
CA PRO A 16 22.77 15.96 -14.05
C PRO A 16 23.43 15.84 -12.67
N PHE A 17 22.65 15.96 -11.60
CA PHE A 17 23.09 15.81 -10.22
C PHE A 17 23.71 14.43 -9.91
N TYR A 18 23.40 13.39 -10.69
CA TYR A 18 23.94 12.03 -10.46
C TYR A 18 25.48 12.00 -10.55
N GLU A 19 26.09 12.89 -11.34
CA GLU A 19 27.54 12.93 -11.54
C GLU A 19 28.32 13.32 -10.28
N HIS A 20 27.67 14.06 -9.38
CA HIS A 20 28.27 14.50 -8.13
C HIS A 20 28.29 13.41 -7.04
N PHE A 21 27.61 12.27 -7.24
CA PHE A 21 27.58 11.12 -6.34
C PHE A 21 28.83 10.24 -6.47
N THR A 22 30.01 10.84 -6.30
CA THR A 22 31.30 10.14 -6.26
C THR A 22 31.66 9.70 -4.83
N LYS A 23 32.52 8.68 -4.70
CA LYS A 23 32.97 8.18 -3.38
C LYS A 23 33.68 9.27 -2.58
N ASP A 24 34.54 10.02 -3.25
CA ASP A 24 35.32 11.12 -2.66
C ASP A 24 34.41 12.24 -2.12
N ASN A 25 33.36 12.60 -2.87
CA ASN A 25 32.40 13.63 -2.44
C ASN A 25 31.54 13.15 -1.26
N LEU A 26 31.21 11.85 -1.20
CA LEU A 26 30.51 11.25 -0.06
C LEU A 26 31.39 11.23 1.20
N GLU A 27 32.69 10.97 1.06
CA GLU A 27 33.64 11.02 2.17
C GLU A 27 33.80 12.45 2.72
N ARG A 28 34.00 13.43 1.83
CA ARG A 28 34.05 14.86 2.21
C ARG A 28 32.78 15.32 2.92
N LEU A 29 31.61 14.88 2.46
CA LEU A 29 30.34 15.21 3.10
C LEU A 29 30.22 14.58 4.50
N ARG A 30 30.75 13.36 4.70
CA ARG A 30 30.82 12.74 6.03
C ARG A 30 31.76 13.48 6.96
N GLU A 31 32.92 13.91 6.47
CA GLU A 31 33.90 14.70 7.24
C GLU A 31 33.29 16.03 7.69
N LEU A 32 32.68 16.79 6.77
CA LEU A 32 31.99 18.04 7.09
C LEU A 32 30.87 17.85 8.12
N ARG A 33 30.10 16.75 8.01
CA ARG A 33 29.10 16.40 9.02
C ARG A 33 29.71 16.14 10.39
N LYS A 34 30.87 15.46 10.44
CA LYS A 34 31.59 15.17 11.69
C LYS A 34 32.18 16.43 12.33
N GLU A 35 32.74 17.32 11.52
CA GLU A 35 33.26 18.62 11.96
C GLU A 35 32.15 19.48 12.57
N LEU A 36 30.97 19.53 11.93
CA LEU A 36 29.81 20.26 12.46
C LEU A 36 29.21 19.63 13.72
N ASN A 37 29.41 18.33 13.94
CA ASN A 37 28.90 17.59 15.10
C ASN A 37 29.90 17.45 16.26
N ASN A 38 31.03 18.18 16.25
CA ASN A 38 32.07 18.05 17.28
C ASN A 38 32.51 16.59 17.55
N GLY A 39 32.47 15.72 16.53
CA GLY A 39 32.90 14.31 16.64
C GLY A 39 31.86 13.29 17.12
N GLU A 40 30.57 13.65 17.25
CA GLU A 40 29.50 12.68 17.51
C GLU A 40 28.99 12.03 16.19
N ASP A 41 28.96 10.69 16.16
CA ASP A 41 28.62 9.89 14.97
C ASP A 41 27.12 9.89 14.60
N ASP A 42 26.24 10.51 15.40
CA ASP A 42 24.79 10.56 15.13
C ASP A 42 24.42 11.74 14.20
N ALA A 43 24.88 11.64 12.95
CA ALA A 43 24.76 12.67 11.93
C ALA A 43 23.53 12.49 11.02
N THR A 44 22.36 12.24 11.60
CA THR A 44 21.17 11.95 10.78
C THR A 44 20.36 13.18 10.36
N ASN A 45 20.37 14.31 11.08
CA ASN A 45 19.72 15.56 10.61
C ASN A 45 20.12 16.77 11.46
N LYS A 46 21.23 17.44 11.13
CA LYS A 46 21.36 18.86 11.47
C LYS A 46 21.42 19.65 10.17
N ASP A 47 20.73 20.78 10.16
CA ASP A 47 20.58 21.67 9.01
C ASP A 47 21.96 22.22 8.61
N ILE A 48 22.65 21.50 7.72
CA ILE A 48 23.83 22.07 7.07
C ILE A 48 23.29 23.19 6.19
N ASP A 49 23.78 24.41 6.38
CA ASP A 49 23.42 25.53 5.53
C ASP A 49 23.90 25.24 4.10
N VAL A 50 22.96 24.76 3.27
CA VAL A 50 23.18 24.25 1.91
C VAL A 50 23.81 25.31 1.00
N LEU A 51 23.71 26.59 1.37
CA LEU A 51 24.29 27.72 0.64
C LEU A 51 25.78 27.94 0.93
N SER A 52 26.29 27.42 2.05
CA SER A 52 27.70 27.54 2.46
C SER A 52 28.60 26.47 1.82
N LEU A 53 28.01 25.42 1.27
CA LEU A 53 28.74 24.28 0.70
C LEU A 53 29.12 24.51 -0.77
N PRO A 54 30.23 23.90 -1.24
CA PRO A 54 30.53 23.77 -2.65
C PRO A 54 29.35 23.17 -3.42
N SER A 55 29.13 23.64 -4.65
CA SER A 55 27.99 23.23 -5.51
C SER A 55 27.89 21.72 -5.68
N GLU A 56 29.01 21.00 -5.70
CA GLU A 56 29.07 19.54 -5.86
C GLU A 56 28.52 18.79 -4.63
N LEU A 57 28.73 19.32 -3.42
CA LEU A 57 28.27 18.68 -2.18
C LEU A 57 26.83 19.04 -1.84
N ARG A 58 26.34 20.16 -2.38
CA ARG A 58 24.94 20.61 -2.23
C ARG A 58 23.94 19.59 -2.77
N TYR A 59 24.25 18.93 -3.89
CA TYR A 59 23.36 17.96 -4.53
C TYR A 59 23.25 16.62 -3.79
N LEU A 60 24.16 16.37 -2.84
CA LEU A 60 24.14 15.16 -2.00
C LEU A 60 23.21 15.31 -0.79
N ILE A 61 22.74 16.52 -0.51
CA ILE A 61 21.79 16.81 0.56
C ILE A 61 20.39 16.83 -0.04
N PRO A 62 19.43 16.04 0.48
CA PRO A 62 18.04 16.11 0.04
C PRO A 62 17.52 17.54 0.15
N PRO A 63 16.79 18.04 -0.87
CA PRO A 63 16.19 19.36 -0.78
C PRO A 63 15.17 19.40 0.37
N PRO A 64 14.96 20.57 1.00
CA PRO A 64 13.90 20.73 1.98
C PRO A 64 12.53 20.45 1.34
N PRO A 65 11.53 20.01 2.13
CA PRO A 65 10.17 19.85 1.63
C PRO A 65 9.68 21.19 1.05
N PRO A 66 8.95 21.17 -0.08
CA PRO A 66 8.38 22.38 -0.66
C PRO A 66 7.51 23.12 0.37
N ALA A 67 7.68 24.44 0.48
CA ALA A 67 6.82 25.28 1.32
C ALA A 67 5.41 25.46 0.73
N THR A 68 5.26 25.20 -0.57
CA THR A 68 3.99 25.34 -1.30
C THR A 68 3.24 24.00 -1.30
N SER A 69 1.96 24.02 -0.90
CA SER A 69 1.08 22.84 -0.91
C SER A 69 0.78 22.32 -2.32
N LYS A 70 0.97 23.16 -3.33
CA LYS A 70 0.69 22.89 -4.74
C LYS A 70 1.93 22.41 -5.47
N PHE A 71 1.85 21.23 -6.07
CA PHE A 71 2.90 20.69 -6.93
C PHE A 71 2.32 19.91 -8.10
N THR A 72 3.02 19.95 -9.23
CA THR A 72 2.59 19.25 -10.44
C THR A 72 3.17 17.85 -10.47
N VAL A 73 2.29 16.84 -10.53
CA VAL A 73 2.68 15.43 -10.71
C VAL A 73 2.11 14.92 -12.01
N PHE A 74 2.97 14.46 -12.92
CA PHE A 74 2.58 13.91 -14.23
C PHE A 74 1.66 14.85 -15.04
N GLY A 75 1.87 16.17 -14.94
CA GLY A 75 1.07 17.18 -15.62
C GLY A 75 -0.20 17.61 -14.88
N ASN A 76 -0.53 17.00 -13.74
CA ASN A 76 -1.66 17.38 -12.91
C ASN A 76 -1.19 18.23 -11.73
N GLU A 77 -1.79 19.40 -11.53
CA GLU A 77 -1.58 20.18 -10.31
C GLU A 77 -2.31 19.52 -9.14
N ILE A 78 -1.54 19.07 -8.15
CA ILE A 78 -2.05 18.49 -6.91
C ILE A 78 -1.82 19.53 -5.81
N ASP A 79 -2.87 19.84 -5.06
CA ASP A 79 -2.81 20.67 -3.87
C ASP A 79 -3.04 19.79 -2.64
N LEU A 80 -2.06 19.72 -1.74
CA LEU A 80 -2.16 18.92 -0.51
C LEU A 80 -3.19 19.45 0.47
N GLU A 81 -3.51 20.74 0.40
CA GLU A 81 -4.46 21.40 1.30
C GLU A 81 -5.86 21.51 0.69
N ALA A 82 -6.05 21.05 -0.56
CA ALA A 82 -7.36 21.12 -1.19
C ALA A 82 -8.38 20.27 -0.41
N PRO A 83 -9.56 20.83 -0.13
CA PRO A 83 -10.64 20.05 0.45
C PRO A 83 -11.05 18.92 -0.51
N GLU A 84 -11.53 17.81 0.06
CA GLU A 84 -12.06 16.71 -0.75
C GLU A 84 -13.16 17.23 -1.69
N PRO A 85 -13.22 16.74 -2.95
CA PRO A 85 -14.24 17.17 -3.90
C PRO A 85 -15.63 16.85 -3.36
N SER A 86 -16.41 17.88 -3.03
CA SER A 86 -17.78 17.74 -2.56
C SER A 86 -18.74 17.56 -3.73
N LEU A 87 -19.86 16.88 -3.49
CA LEU A 87 -20.93 16.71 -4.49
C LEU A 87 -21.50 18.08 -4.91
N GLU A 88 -21.70 18.98 -3.94
CA GLU A 88 -22.16 20.36 -4.18
C GLU A 88 -21.19 21.15 -5.06
N GLY A 89 -19.87 21.01 -4.84
CA GLY A 89 -18.84 21.66 -5.64
C GLY A 89 -18.80 21.17 -7.10
N ALA A 90 -19.30 19.96 -7.35
CA ALA A 90 -19.46 19.38 -8.68
C ALA A 90 -20.84 19.69 -9.31
N GLY A 91 -21.72 20.42 -8.63
CA GLY A 91 -23.08 20.70 -9.08
C GLY A 91 -23.99 19.48 -9.13
N ILE A 92 -23.71 18.46 -8.30
CA ILE A 92 -24.46 17.21 -8.24
C ILE A 92 -25.31 17.20 -6.97
N ASP A 93 -26.60 16.96 -7.14
CA ASP A 93 -27.53 16.85 -6.02
C ASP A 93 -27.20 15.64 -5.15
N GLN A 94 -27.20 15.86 -3.84
CA GLN A 94 -26.95 14.81 -2.87
C GLN A 94 -28.22 13.96 -2.67
N LEU A 95 -28.10 12.65 -2.89
CA LEU A 95 -29.22 11.69 -2.85
C LEU A 95 -29.35 10.96 -1.50
N TYR A 96 -28.58 11.34 -0.49
CA TYR A 96 -28.58 10.72 0.85
C TYR A 96 -28.56 11.78 1.96
N PRO A 97 -29.07 11.48 3.16
CA PRO A 97 -29.11 12.44 4.28
C PRO A 97 -27.71 12.81 4.80
N ASP A 98 -27.53 14.07 5.18
CA ASP A 98 -26.31 14.60 5.84
C ASP A 98 -26.17 14.22 7.32
N ASP A 99 -26.59 13.02 7.70
CA ASP A 99 -26.49 12.56 9.08
C ASP A 99 -25.15 11.81 9.31
N PRO A 100 -24.38 12.10 10.39
CA PRO A 100 -23.23 11.29 10.78
C PRO A 100 -23.49 9.78 10.84
N SER A 101 -24.75 9.36 11.06
CA SER A 101 -25.14 7.94 11.01
C SER A 101 -24.90 7.27 9.64
N VAL A 102 -24.99 8.03 8.54
CA VAL A 102 -24.75 7.53 7.18
C VAL A 102 -23.26 7.27 6.94
N LYS A 103 -22.39 8.06 7.58
CA LYS A 103 -20.92 7.91 7.46
C LYS A 103 -20.41 6.68 8.19
N THR A 104 -21.00 6.35 9.34
CA THR A 104 -20.65 5.15 10.10
C THR A 104 -21.23 3.89 9.47
N ASN A 105 -22.44 3.95 8.91
CA ASN A 105 -23.07 2.84 8.23
C ASN A 105 -23.65 3.26 6.87
N PRO A 106 -22.83 3.28 5.80
CA PRO A 106 -23.29 3.65 4.46
C PRO A 106 -24.04 2.52 3.75
N GLN A 107 -24.02 1.29 4.29
CA GLN A 107 -24.58 0.09 3.65
C GLN A 107 -26.04 0.24 3.17
N PRO A 108 -27.02 0.69 4.00
CA PRO A 108 -28.41 0.79 3.55
C PRO A 108 -28.58 1.80 2.41
N HIS A 109 -27.84 2.91 2.46
CA HIS A 109 -27.88 3.96 1.44
C HIS A 109 -27.21 3.50 0.14
N LEU A 110 -26.09 2.81 0.21
CA LEU A 110 -25.43 2.21 -0.96
C LEU A 110 -26.32 1.16 -1.64
N ILE A 111 -27.03 0.33 -0.87
CA ILE A 111 -27.97 -0.64 -1.42
C ILE A 111 -29.17 0.07 -2.07
N ALA A 112 -29.70 1.13 -1.45
CA ALA A 112 -30.79 1.92 -2.02
C ALA A 112 -30.36 2.60 -3.34
N LEU A 113 -29.18 3.20 -3.38
CA LEU A 113 -28.62 3.80 -4.59
C LEU A 113 -28.33 2.76 -5.67
N ALA A 114 -27.83 1.57 -5.32
CA ALA A 114 -27.64 0.49 -6.29
C ALA A 114 -28.95 -0.02 -6.89
N ARG A 115 -30.03 -0.09 -6.08
CA ARG A 115 -31.37 -0.42 -6.58
C ARG A 115 -31.93 0.69 -7.48
N SER A 116 -31.72 1.96 -7.11
CA SER A 116 -32.07 3.11 -7.94
C SER A 116 -31.31 3.09 -9.27
N LEU A 117 -30.00 2.85 -9.25
CA LEU A 117 -29.15 2.71 -10.44
C LEU A 117 -29.69 1.64 -11.39
N LEU A 118 -30.01 0.45 -10.87
CA LEU A 118 -30.57 -0.64 -11.67
C LEU A 118 -31.92 -0.25 -12.28
N THR A 119 -32.77 0.43 -11.52
CA THR A 119 -34.11 0.84 -11.96
C THR A 119 -34.01 1.90 -13.06
N THR A 120 -33.15 2.89 -12.89
CA THR A 120 -32.88 3.94 -13.89
C THR A 120 -32.25 3.35 -15.15
N PHE A 121 -31.36 2.36 -15.02
CA PHE A 121 -30.77 1.65 -16.16
C PHE A 121 -31.81 0.84 -16.95
N LEU A 122 -32.71 0.13 -16.27
CA LEU A 122 -33.82 -0.57 -16.92
C LEU A 122 -34.78 0.43 -17.59
N GLY A 123 -35.04 1.58 -16.97
CA GLY A 123 -35.80 2.67 -17.56
C GLY A 123 -35.15 3.23 -18.83
N LEU A 124 -33.82 3.40 -18.83
CA LEU A 124 -33.05 3.81 -20.01
C LEU A 124 -33.17 2.80 -21.16
N LEU A 125 -33.06 1.50 -20.87
CA LEU A 125 -33.26 0.45 -21.89
C LEU A 125 -34.68 0.48 -22.47
N GLY A 126 -35.69 0.73 -21.62
CA GLY A 126 -37.08 0.89 -22.04
C GLY A 126 -37.26 2.08 -22.99
N ILE A 127 -36.66 3.24 -22.66
CA ILE A 127 -36.71 4.45 -23.48
C ILE A 127 -35.98 4.24 -24.81
N LEU A 128 -34.78 3.65 -24.79
CA LEU A 128 -34.03 3.34 -26.02
C LEU A 128 -34.78 2.40 -26.96
N GLY A 129 -35.62 1.52 -26.41
CA GLY A 129 -36.48 0.63 -27.20
C GLY A 129 -37.72 1.30 -27.79
N GLN A 130 -38.16 2.45 -27.25
CA GLN A 130 -39.33 3.20 -27.71
C GLN A 130 -38.92 4.44 -28.52
N ASP A 131 -38.24 5.38 -27.86
CA ASP A 131 -37.80 6.66 -28.42
C ASP A 131 -36.34 6.95 -28.00
N PRO A 132 -35.36 6.72 -28.91
CA PRO A 132 -33.94 6.83 -28.58
C PRO A 132 -33.45 8.27 -28.43
N THR A 133 -34.29 9.29 -28.63
CA THR A 133 -33.93 10.71 -28.51
C THR A 133 -34.00 11.23 -27.07
N LEU A 134 -34.71 10.52 -26.17
CA LEU A 134 -34.96 10.94 -24.78
C LEU A 134 -33.98 10.32 -23.77
N TYR A 135 -32.79 9.90 -24.22
CA TYR A 135 -31.83 9.19 -23.38
C TYR A 135 -31.09 10.09 -22.38
N GLU A 136 -30.96 11.39 -22.70
CA GLU A 136 -30.07 12.33 -22.01
C GLU A 136 -30.40 12.48 -20.53
N GLU A 137 -31.68 12.68 -20.19
CA GLU A 137 -32.17 12.82 -18.80
C GLU A 137 -31.84 11.58 -17.95
N ARG A 138 -31.98 10.37 -18.53
CA ARG A 138 -31.65 9.13 -17.81
C ARG A 138 -30.16 8.92 -17.64
N ILE A 139 -29.34 9.38 -18.57
CA ILE A 139 -27.89 9.35 -18.41
C ILE A 139 -27.46 10.32 -17.31
N THR A 140 -28.03 11.52 -17.24
CA THR A 140 -27.73 12.47 -16.17
C THR A 140 -28.14 11.92 -14.80
N ASP A 141 -29.30 11.26 -14.70
CA ASP A 141 -29.73 10.56 -13.48
C ASP A 141 -28.72 9.47 -13.06
N LEU A 142 -28.29 8.64 -14.02
CA LEU A 142 -27.31 7.58 -13.76
C LEU A 142 -25.97 8.15 -13.28
N GLN A 143 -25.48 9.22 -13.91
CA GLN A 143 -24.25 9.91 -13.49
C GLN A 143 -24.38 10.41 -12.05
N ALA A 144 -25.48 11.11 -11.73
CA ALA A 144 -25.73 11.61 -10.38
C ALA A 144 -25.72 10.48 -9.33
N ILE A 145 -26.38 9.34 -9.61
CA ILE A 145 -26.38 8.18 -8.70
C ILE A 145 -24.97 7.64 -8.48
N VAL A 146 -24.18 7.47 -9.56
CA VAL A 146 -22.82 6.92 -9.47
C VAL A 146 -21.90 7.85 -8.68
N PHE A 147 -21.97 9.17 -8.90
CA PHE A 147 -21.18 10.13 -8.13
C PHE A 147 -21.56 10.11 -6.64
N ASN A 148 -22.85 10.02 -6.32
CA ASN A 148 -23.33 9.87 -4.94
C ASN A 148 -22.81 8.59 -4.27
N MET A 149 -22.84 7.46 -4.98
CA MET A 149 -22.25 6.21 -4.49
C MET A 149 -20.74 6.34 -4.24
N HIS A 150 -20.01 6.97 -5.17
CA HIS A 150 -18.58 7.17 -5.03
C HIS A 150 -18.24 8.06 -3.82
N SER A 151 -19.02 9.14 -3.61
CA SER A 151 -18.86 10.00 -2.43
C SER A 151 -19.07 9.22 -1.12
N LEU A 152 -20.12 8.40 -1.02
CA LEU A 152 -20.35 7.56 0.17
C LEU A 152 -19.23 6.56 0.41
N ILE A 153 -18.71 5.92 -0.65
CA ILE A 153 -17.58 4.99 -0.55
C ILE A 153 -16.33 5.73 -0.07
N ASN A 154 -16.07 6.92 -0.58
CA ASN A 154 -14.92 7.74 -0.20
C ASN A 154 -14.98 8.14 1.27
N GLN A 155 -16.15 8.60 1.74
CA GLN A 155 -16.36 8.92 3.15
C GLN A 155 -16.16 7.72 4.09
N TYR A 156 -16.35 6.49 3.59
CA TYR A 156 -16.13 5.27 4.37
C TYR A 156 -14.66 4.81 4.40
N ARG A 157 -13.79 5.33 3.53
CA ARG A 157 -12.36 4.92 3.45
C ARG A 157 -11.60 5.08 4.77
N PRO A 158 -11.75 6.16 5.54
CA PRO A 158 -11.05 6.31 6.82
C PRO A 158 -11.48 5.24 7.83
N HIS A 159 -12.76 4.86 7.84
CA HIS A 159 -13.27 3.78 8.69
C HIS A 159 -12.65 2.44 8.27
N GLN A 160 -12.67 2.13 6.97
CA GLN A 160 -12.03 0.92 6.42
C GLN A 160 -10.54 0.83 6.78
N ALA A 161 -9.81 1.95 6.71
CA ALA A 161 -8.39 1.99 7.05
C ALA A 161 -8.13 1.66 8.53
N ARG A 162 -8.96 2.20 9.44
CA ARG A 162 -8.87 1.89 10.87
C ARG A 162 -9.16 0.42 11.16
N GLU A 163 -10.23 -0.14 10.61
CA GLU A 163 -10.56 -1.56 10.76
C GLU A 163 -9.46 -2.46 10.19
N SER A 164 -8.88 -2.09 9.05
CA SER A 164 -7.75 -2.82 8.45
C SER A 164 -6.52 -2.80 9.36
N LEU A 165 -6.24 -1.68 10.01
CA LEU A 165 -5.15 -1.56 10.98
C LEU A 165 -5.42 -2.40 12.23
N ILE A 166 -6.65 -2.40 12.75
CA ILE A 166 -7.04 -3.22 13.89
C ILE A 166 -6.81 -4.70 13.58
N MET A 167 -7.31 -5.20 12.44
CA MET A 167 -7.10 -6.59 12.02
C MET A 167 -5.61 -6.95 11.90
N LEU A 168 -4.78 -6.04 11.37
CA LEU A 168 -3.33 -6.26 11.29
C LEU A 168 -2.70 -6.38 12.67
N MET A 169 -3.12 -5.55 13.63
CA MET A 169 -2.61 -5.57 15.00
C MET A 169 -3.06 -6.83 15.75
N GLU A 170 -4.30 -7.27 15.55
CA GLU A 170 -4.80 -8.52 16.11
C GLU A 170 -4.03 -9.74 15.59
N ASP A 171 -3.78 -9.82 14.27
CA ASP A 171 -2.94 -10.87 13.68
C ASP A 171 -1.52 -10.83 14.23
N ARG A 172 -0.93 -9.64 14.41
CA ARG A 172 0.39 -9.48 15.04
C ARG A 172 0.41 -10.01 16.47
N VAL A 173 -0.61 -9.69 17.28
CA VAL A 173 -0.72 -10.18 18.65
C VAL A 173 -0.85 -11.69 18.69
N GLU A 174 -1.66 -12.29 17.80
CA GLU A 174 -1.82 -13.74 17.77
C GLU A 174 -0.52 -14.46 17.35
N ARG A 175 0.21 -13.92 16.36
CA ARG A 175 1.54 -14.44 15.98
C ARG A 175 2.52 -14.38 17.13
N MET A 176 2.60 -13.25 17.83
CA MET A 176 3.47 -13.09 18.98
C MET A 176 3.11 -14.08 20.10
N ARG A 177 1.82 -14.31 20.37
CA ARG A 177 1.38 -15.34 21.33
C ARG A 177 1.78 -16.75 20.89
N ALA A 178 1.64 -17.06 19.60
CA ALA A 178 2.06 -18.35 19.06
C ALA A 178 3.57 -18.57 19.14
N GLU A 179 4.37 -17.53 18.89
CA GLU A 179 5.83 -17.55 19.06
C GLU A 179 6.22 -17.79 20.52
N ILE A 180 5.61 -17.07 21.47
CA ILE A 180 5.84 -17.28 22.92
C ILE A 180 5.52 -18.71 23.33
N ARG A 181 4.39 -19.27 22.87
CA ARG A 181 4.04 -20.69 23.12
C ARG A 181 5.12 -21.64 22.55
N GLY A 182 5.58 -21.38 21.32
CA GLY A 182 6.65 -22.17 20.70
C GLY A 182 7.98 -22.10 21.46
N ILE A 183 8.33 -20.93 22.01
CA ILE A 183 9.52 -20.75 22.84
C ILE A 183 9.40 -21.52 24.16
N GLU A 184 8.25 -21.46 24.85
CA GLU A 184 8.07 -22.18 26.11
C GLU A 184 8.11 -23.70 25.90
N GLU A 185 7.50 -24.21 24.81
CA GLU A 185 7.63 -25.62 24.42
C GLU A 185 9.09 -25.99 24.12
N GLY A 186 9.83 -25.12 23.42
CA GLY A 186 11.25 -25.31 23.14
C GLY A 186 12.09 -25.37 24.42
N LYS A 187 11.83 -24.46 25.37
CA LYS A 187 12.47 -24.42 26.69
C LYS A 187 12.19 -25.69 27.49
N GLU A 188 10.95 -26.19 27.49
CA GLU A 188 10.59 -27.44 28.16
C GLU A 188 11.36 -28.63 27.57
N ARG A 189 11.49 -28.70 26.23
CA ARG A 189 12.26 -29.75 25.55
C ARG A 189 13.75 -29.68 25.89
N VAL A 190 14.34 -28.49 25.87
CA VAL A 190 15.75 -28.29 26.24
C VAL A 190 15.98 -28.66 27.70
N ALA A 191 15.09 -28.27 28.62
CA ALA A 191 15.17 -28.66 30.02
C ALA A 191 15.15 -30.19 30.20
N LYS A 192 14.24 -30.90 29.51
CA LYS A 192 14.18 -32.37 29.52
C LYS A 192 15.45 -33.01 28.96
N LEU A 193 16.01 -32.46 27.88
CA LEU A 193 17.26 -32.96 27.29
C LEU A 193 18.43 -32.79 28.27
N LEU A 194 18.56 -31.62 28.91
CA LEU A 194 19.61 -31.35 29.91
C LEU A 194 19.48 -32.26 31.15
N GLU A 195 18.26 -32.52 31.61
CA GLU A 195 17.98 -33.47 32.69
C GLU A 195 18.41 -34.89 32.30
N GLY A 196 18.07 -35.35 31.08
CA GLY A 196 18.48 -36.66 30.56
C GLY A 196 20.00 -36.80 30.42
N MET A 197 20.69 -35.77 29.93
CA MET A 197 22.16 -35.73 29.87
C MET A 197 22.80 -35.77 31.25
N ARG A 198 22.23 -35.07 32.24
CA ARG A 198 22.69 -35.08 33.64
C ARG A 198 22.49 -36.44 34.30
N GLN A 199 21.47 -37.20 33.92
CA GLN A 199 21.21 -38.55 34.41
C GLN A 199 22.09 -39.62 33.74
N GLY A 200 22.98 -39.24 32.82
CA GLY A 200 23.98 -40.13 32.23
C GLY A 200 23.46 -41.07 31.15
N GLU A 201 22.21 -40.89 30.69
CA GLU A 201 21.72 -41.57 29.51
C GLU A 201 22.31 -40.87 28.27
N HIS A 202 23.23 -41.55 27.59
CA HIS A 202 23.70 -41.15 26.25
C HIS A 202 22.54 -41.31 25.24
N ALA A 203 21.57 -40.39 25.30
CA ALA A 203 20.56 -40.26 24.28
C ALA A 203 21.22 -39.62 23.05
N PHE A 204 21.47 -40.43 22.02
CA PHE A 204 21.79 -39.92 20.69
C PHE A 204 20.63 -39.03 20.24
N ALA A 205 20.83 -37.70 20.32
CA ALA A 205 19.86 -36.73 19.81
C ALA A 205 19.67 -37.01 18.30
N SER A 206 18.43 -37.26 17.90
CA SER A 206 18.10 -37.45 16.49
C SER A 206 18.28 -36.10 15.76
N GLU A 207 18.78 -36.11 14.52
CA GLU A 207 18.99 -34.88 13.73
C GLU A 207 17.71 -34.03 13.54
N ASP A 208 16.54 -34.62 13.77
CA ASP A 208 15.24 -33.92 13.71
C ASP A 208 15.00 -33.01 14.92
N ASP A 209 15.61 -33.29 16.08
CA ASP A 209 15.43 -32.49 17.29
C ASP A 209 16.18 -31.15 17.25
N ILE A 210 17.29 -31.08 16.52
CA ILE A 210 18.15 -29.88 16.42
C ILE A 210 17.58 -28.86 15.42
N LYS A 211 16.87 -29.32 14.37
CA LYS A 211 16.35 -28.45 13.29
C LYS A 211 15.18 -27.56 13.73
N LEU A 212 14.47 -27.90 14.81
CA LEU A 212 13.31 -27.17 15.29
C LEU A 212 13.66 -25.89 16.07
N VAL A 213 14.91 -25.74 16.53
CA VAL A 213 15.36 -24.57 17.32
C VAL A 213 15.60 -23.34 16.43
N ASN A 214 16.03 -23.52 15.18
CA ASN A 214 16.06 -22.43 14.20
C ASN A 214 14.66 -22.27 13.61
N GLY A 215 13.89 -21.31 14.15
CA GLY A 215 12.49 -21.00 13.84
C GLY A 215 12.19 -20.62 12.38
N HIS A 216 12.45 -21.50 11.43
CA HIS A 216 11.99 -21.45 10.05
C HIS A 216 11.26 -22.76 9.70
N SER A 217 10.27 -23.12 10.51
CA SER A 217 9.22 -24.01 10.01
C SER A 217 8.26 -23.18 9.16
N LYS A 218 8.44 -23.20 7.83
CA LYS A 218 7.30 -22.98 6.94
C LYS A 218 6.31 -24.09 7.28
N LYS A 219 5.31 -23.81 8.12
CA LYS A 219 4.14 -24.67 8.28
C LYS A 219 3.57 -24.86 6.87
N LYS A 220 3.90 -25.99 6.23
CA LYS A 220 3.25 -26.41 5.00
C LYS A 220 1.82 -26.71 5.38
N ASP A 221 0.93 -25.80 5.03
CA ASP A 221 -0.51 -26.00 5.09
C ASP A 221 -0.84 -27.36 4.44
N PRO A 222 -1.31 -28.36 5.21
CA PRO A 222 -1.56 -29.71 4.70
C PRO A 222 -2.63 -29.72 3.60
N ASP A 223 -3.51 -28.70 3.57
CA ASP A 223 -4.56 -28.55 2.56
C ASP A 223 -4.14 -27.73 1.34
N ALA A 224 -2.97 -27.07 1.35
CA ALA A 224 -2.48 -26.32 0.21
C ALA A 224 -2.27 -27.21 -1.01
N LYS A 225 -1.80 -28.46 -0.80
CA LYS A 225 -1.63 -29.44 -1.88
C LYS A 225 -2.97 -29.87 -2.47
N LYS A 226 -4.00 -29.99 -1.63
CA LYS A 226 -5.36 -30.38 -2.01
C LYS A 226 -6.10 -29.26 -2.75
N ARG A 227 -5.95 -28.00 -2.32
CA ARG A 227 -6.44 -26.83 -3.07
C ARG A 227 -5.76 -26.69 -4.43
N LYS A 228 -4.44 -26.85 -4.50
CA LYS A 228 -3.70 -26.75 -5.76
C LYS A 228 -4.06 -27.86 -6.74
N ALA A 229 -4.37 -29.06 -6.24
CA ALA A 229 -4.90 -30.16 -7.05
C ALA A 229 -6.30 -29.84 -7.58
N ARG A 230 -7.21 -29.33 -6.73
CA ARG A 230 -8.55 -28.89 -7.17
C ARG A 230 -8.49 -27.79 -8.22
N GLN A 231 -7.66 -26.77 -8.01
CA GLN A 231 -7.48 -25.68 -8.97
C GLN A 231 -6.99 -26.21 -10.33
N ARG A 232 -6.00 -27.12 -10.34
CA ARG A 232 -5.54 -27.75 -11.59
C ARG A 232 -6.65 -28.50 -12.30
N THR A 233 -7.44 -29.31 -11.58
CA THR A 233 -8.57 -30.01 -12.20
C THR A 233 -9.65 -29.08 -12.75
N THR A 234 -9.86 -27.91 -12.13
CA THR A 234 -10.80 -26.91 -12.65
C THR A 234 -10.27 -26.23 -13.91
N TRP A 235 -8.97 -25.96 -13.98
CA TRP A 235 -8.31 -25.40 -15.16
C TRP A 235 -8.31 -26.39 -16.33
N ASP A 236 -8.01 -27.67 -16.08
CA ASP A 236 -8.02 -28.71 -17.11
C ASP A 236 -9.43 -28.90 -17.72
N MET A 237 -10.50 -28.77 -16.89
CA MET A 237 -11.89 -28.81 -17.38
C MET A 237 -12.25 -27.61 -18.26
N LEU A 238 -11.79 -26.41 -17.88
CA LEU A 238 -12.03 -25.18 -18.64
C LEU A 238 -11.30 -25.19 -19.98
N GLU A 239 -10.09 -25.73 -20.02
CA GLU A 239 -9.30 -25.86 -21.25
C GLU A 239 -9.92 -26.90 -22.21
N ALA A 240 -10.54 -27.95 -21.68
CA ALA A 240 -11.27 -28.96 -22.47
C ALA A 240 -12.63 -28.48 -23.01
N GLU A 241 -13.20 -27.40 -22.46
CA GLU A 241 -14.48 -26.83 -22.91
C GLU A 241 -14.28 -25.67 -23.91
N VAL A 242 -13.07 -25.10 -23.95
CA VAL A 242 -12.69 -23.97 -24.82
C VAL A 242 -11.83 -24.41 -26.02
N GLY A 243 -11.37 -25.66 -26.06
CA GLY A 243 -10.74 -26.30 -27.23
C GLY A 243 -11.73 -27.17 -28.02
#